data_AF-A0AAU5XIZ6-F1
#
_entry.id   AF-A0AAU5XIZ6-F1
#
_cell.length_a   1.000
_cell.length_b   1.000
_cell.length_c   1.000
_cell.angle_alpha   90.00
_cell.angle_beta   90.00
_cell.angle_gamma   90.00
#
_symmetry.space_group_name_H-M   'P 1'
#
loop_
_entity.id
_entity.type
_entity.pdbx_description
1 polymer ?
#
loop_
_entity_poly.entity_id
_entity_poly.type
_entity_poly.pdbx_seq_one_letter_code
_entity_poly.pdbx_strand_id
1 'polypeptide(L)'
;MRTLTVTTLAAAGLLCLAPDAGATRAGSHLTVTGQASQLRPVVGAVETVRWTVTNTGDGHLDHVRLTASVPASWTVKDGPGCTHAGSYLRCELGGLDAGHRVSVNVPMVVHRPLGAVQLRASATGSVGRLSVPGPETAFQVFVVARR
;
A
#
# COMPACT_ATOMS: atom_id res chain seq x y z
N MET A 1 4.54 -64.09 -35.86
CA MET A 1 5.85 -63.59 -35.37
C MET A 1 6.15 -62.28 -36.08
N ARG A 2 6.52 -61.25 -35.31
CA ARG A 2 7.00 -59.91 -35.73
C ARG A 2 5.95 -58.92 -36.26
N THR A 3 5.34 -58.22 -35.32
CA THR A 3 4.60 -56.96 -35.54
C THR A 3 5.59 -55.79 -35.44
N LEU A 4 5.54 -54.87 -36.41
CA LEU A 4 6.33 -53.63 -36.47
C LEU A 4 5.43 -52.41 -36.21
N THR A 5 6.05 -51.32 -35.73
CA THR A 5 5.53 -49.95 -35.52
C THR A 5 4.62 -49.77 -34.29
N VAL A 6 4.71 -48.72 -33.46
CA VAL A 6 4.97 -47.29 -33.71
C VAL A 6 5.69 -46.67 -32.50
N THR A 7 6.74 -45.91 -32.75
CA THR A 7 7.46 -45.06 -31.80
C THR A 7 6.56 -43.92 -31.32
N THR A 8 6.22 -43.88 -30.04
CA THR A 8 5.58 -42.72 -29.41
C THR A 8 6.59 -42.02 -28.50
N LEU A 9 7.06 -40.86 -28.95
CA LEU A 9 7.73 -39.88 -28.09
C LEU A 9 6.68 -39.26 -27.18
N ALA A 10 6.69 -39.61 -25.89
CA ALA A 10 5.89 -38.94 -24.87
C ALA A 10 6.77 -37.99 -24.06
N ALA A 11 6.57 -36.70 -24.38
CA ALA A 11 6.77 -35.48 -23.61
C ALA A 11 7.63 -35.53 -22.33
N ALA A 12 8.70 -34.72 -22.34
CA ALA A 12 9.17 -34.01 -21.18
C ALA A 12 8.01 -33.21 -20.54
N GLY A 13 7.85 -33.34 -19.23
CA GLY A 13 6.87 -32.56 -18.48
C GLY A 13 7.19 -32.64 -17.00
N LEU A 14 7.72 -31.54 -16.48
CA LEU A 14 8.19 -31.35 -15.12
C LEU A 14 7.32 -32.04 -14.08
N LEU A 15 7.97 -32.69 -13.09
CA LEU A 15 7.35 -32.93 -11.79
C LEU A 15 6.69 -31.61 -11.35
N CYS A 16 5.35 -31.64 -11.25
CA CYS A 16 4.60 -30.63 -10.51
C CYS A 16 5.16 -30.63 -9.09
N LEU A 17 6.06 -29.70 -8.81
CA LEU A 17 6.17 -29.14 -7.48
C LEU A 17 4.77 -28.63 -7.16
N ALA A 18 4.08 -29.33 -6.26
CA ALA A 18 2.96 -28.72 -5.55
C ALA A 18 3.46 -27.35 -5.06
N PRO A 19 2.66 -26.28 -5.15
CA PRO A 19 3.00 -25.08 -4.40
C PRO A 19 3.12 -25.55 -2.97
N ASP A 20 4.34 -25.52 -2.43
CA ASP A 20 4.57 -25.65 -1.02
C ASP A 20 3.54 -24.72 -0.40
N ALA A 21 2.55 -25.28 0.30
CA ALA A 21 1.68 -24.52 1.17
C ALA A 21 2.66 -23.96 2.20
N GLY A 22 3.23 -22.82 1.84
CA GLY A 22 4.38 -22.23 2.49
C GLY A 22 3.96 -22.15 3.93
N ALA A 23 4.77 -22.77 4.79
CA ALA A 23 4.69 -22.56 6.22
C ALA A 23 4.39 -21.08 6.40
N THR A 24 3.17 -20.76 6.84
CA THR A 24 2.78 -19.38 7.08
C THR A 24 3.62 -19.03 8.28
N ARG A 25 4.81 -18.50 8.01
CA ARG A 25 5.68 -18.00 9.06
C ARG A 25 4.80 -17.00 9.77
N ALA A 26 4.52 -17.25 11.05
CA ALA A 26 4.03 -16.26 12.00
C ALA A 26 4.78 -14.96 11.68
N GLY A 27 4.10 -14.09 10.96
CA GLY A 27 4.71 -13.17 10.03
C GLY A 27 4.06 -11.86 10.27
N SER A 28 4.76 -10.98 10.96
CA SER A 28 4.35 -9.60 11.11
C SER A 28 4.14 -9.01 9.72
N HIS A 29 2.88 -8.76 9.38
CA HIS A 29 2.49 -8.33 8.05
C HIS A 29 1.65 -7.07 8.21
N LEU A 30 2.09 -6.00 7.55
CA LEU A 30 1.34 -4.77 7.43
C LEU A 30 0.68 -4.72 6.07
N THR A 31 -0.50 -4.15 6.00
CA THR A 31 -1.12 -3.74 4.74
C THR A 31 -1.49 -2.28 4.83
N VAL A 32 -1.37 -1.57 3.70
CA VAL A 32 -1.73 -0.17 3.57
C VAL A 32 -2.77 -0.07 2.47
N THR A 33 -3.81 0.71 2.69
CA THR A 33 -4.78 1.05 1.65
C THR A 33 -4.97 2.55 1.62
N GLY A 34 -5.12 3.11 0.42
CA GLY A 34 -5.28 4.53 0.19
C GLY A 34 -6.53 4.81 -0.62
N GLN A 35 -7.27 5.84 -0.25
CA GLN A 35 -8.47 6.26 -0.93
C GLN A 35 -8.60 7.78 -0.89
N ALA A 36 -8.86 8.40 -2.03
CA ALA A 36 -9.29 9.78 -2.10
C ALA A 36 -10.82 9.86 -1.92
N SER A 37 -11.31 10.96 -1.34
CA SER A 37 -12.74 11.28 -1.28
C SER A 37 -13.37 11.44 -2.66
N GLN A 38 -12.60 11.89 -3.66
CA GLN A 38 -13.01 11.98 -5.06
C GLN A 38 -11.94 11.40 -5.98
N LEU A 39 -12.35 10.59 -6.97
CA LEU A 39 -11.46 10.15 -8.05
C LEU A 39 -11.13 11.27 -9.04
N ARG A 40 -11.92 12.35 -9.02
CA ARG A 40 -11.79 13.53 -9.88
C ARG A 40 -11.81 14.83 -9.08
N PRO A 41 -10.76 15.11 -8.29
CA PRO A 41 -10.71 16.35 -7.52
C PRO A 41 -10.62 17.57 -8.45
N VAL A 42 -11.29 18.65 -8.03
CA VAL A 42 -11.30 19.93 -8.76
C VAL A 42 -10.17 20.81 -8.25
N VAL A 43 -9.46 21.49 -9.16
CA VAL A 43 -8.43 22.48 -8.78
C VAL A 43 -9.02 23.54 -7.83
N GLY A 44 -8.31 23.81 -6.74
CA GLY A 44 -8.68 24.74 -5.67
C GLY A 44 -9.60 24.15 -4.61
N ALA A 45 -10.12 22.93 -4.80
CA ALA A 45 -10.91 22.23 -3.79
C ALA A 45 -10.01 21.54 -2.75
N VAL A 46 -10.58 21.27 -1.58
CA VAL A 46 -9.98 20.41 -0.58
C VAL A 46 -10.38 18.97 -0.87
N GLU A 47 -9.38 18.13 -1.12
CA GLU A 47 -9.50 16.70 -1.31
C GLU A 47 -9.02 15.98 -0.05
N THR A 48 -9.82 15.07 0.50
CA THR A 48 -9.42 14.31 1.68
C THR A 48 -8.90 12.94 1.26
N VAL A 49 -7.62 12.68 1.53
CA VAL A 49 -6.99 11.39 1.29
C VAL A 49 -6.98 10.58 2.59
N ARG A 50 -7.66 9.44 2.59
CA ARG A 50 -7.63 8.48 3.70
C ARG A 50 -6.59 7.41 3.43
N TRP A 51 -5.69 7.21 4.39
CA TRP A 51 -4.78 6.07 4.45
C TRP A 51 -5.19 5.17 5.60
N THR A 52 -5.27 3.86 5.37
CA THR A 52 -5.56 2.87 6.40
C THR A 52 -4.43 1.88 6.47
N VAL A 53 -3.81 1.77 7.64
CA VAL A 53 -2.78 0.79 7.96
C VAL A 53 -3.42 -0.31 8.78
N THR A 54 -3.25 -1.57 8.37
CA THR A 54 -3.78 -2.74 9.07
C THR A 54 -2.64 -3.69 9.41
N ASN A 55 -2.61 -4.16 10.65
CA ASN A 55 -1.74 -5.26 11.05
C ASN A 55 -2.47 -6.57 10.73
N THR A 56 -2.05 -7.22 9.66
CA THR A 56 -2.55 -8.54 9.22
C THR A 56 -1.65 -9.68 9.69
N GLY A 57 -0.60 -9.37 10.45
CA GLY A 57 0.19 -10.36 11.16
C GLY A 57 -0.51 -10.85 12.42
N ASP A 58 0.18 -11.73 13.13
CA ASP A 58 -0.27 -12.41 14.34
C ASP A 58 0.29 -11.80 15.64
N GLY A 59 1.26 -10.89 15.54
CA GLY A 59 1.87 -10.18 16.67
C GLY A 59 1.51 -8.70 16.73
N HIS A 60 1.66 -8.11 17.92
CA HIS A 60 1.62 -6.65 18.11
C HIS A 60 2.78 -5.98 17.36
N LEU A 61 2.54 -4.82 16.77
CA LEU A 61 3.56 -3.98 16.14
C LEU A 61 3.74 -2.70 16.93
N ASP A 62 4.96 -2.44 17.35
CA ASP A 62 5.38 -1.18 17.95
C ASP A 62 5.78 -0.17 16.87
N HIS A 63 5.76 1.12 17.24
CA HIS A 63 6.31 2.22 16.43
C HIS A 63 5.83 2.20 14.97
N VAL A 64 4.56 1.89 14.74
CA VAL A 64 3.95 1.90 13.41
C VAL A 64 3.94 3.33 12.89
N ARG A 65 4.52 3.49 11.70
CA ARG A 65 4.70 4.75 11.02
C ARG A 65 4.22 4.63 9.59
N LEU A 66 3.35 5.54 9.18
CA LEU A 66 2.92 5.70 7.79
C LEU A 66 3.78 6.77 7.13
N THR A 67 4.28 6.48 5.93
CA THR A 67 4.94 7.45 5.05
C THR A 67 4.13 7.54 3.75
N ALA A 68 3.54 8.69 3.46
CA ALA A 68 2.77 8.94 2.25
C ALA A 68 3.42 10.02 1.40
N SER A 69 3.46 9.85 0.08
CA SER A 69 3.92 10.88 -0.85
C SER A 69 2.90 12.01 -0.93
N VAL A 70 3.38 13.24 -0.95
CA VAL A 70 2.59 14.43 -1.26
C VAL A 70 2.92 14.84 -2.70
N PRO A 71 1.94 14.85 -3.62
CA PRO A 71 2.17 15.35 -4.98
C PRO A 71 2.65 16.80 -4.96
N ALA A 72 3.61 17.16 -5.81
CA ALA A 72 4.18 18.52 -5.83
C ALA A 72 3.16 19.63 -6.14
N SER A 73 2.07 19.29 -6.86
CA SER A 73 0.96 20.20 -7.15
C SER A 73 -0.08 20.28 -6.04
N TRP A 74 0.08 19.56 -4.93
CA TRP A 74 -0.90 19.50 -3.86
C TRP A 74 -0.28 20.07 -2.58
N THR A 75 -1.10 20.69 -1.75
CA THR A 75 -0.65 21.25 -0.46
C THR A 75 -1.43 20.59 0.66
N VAL A 76 -0.74 19.95 1.59
CA VAL A 76 -1.37 19.38 2.77
C VAL A 76 -1.93 20.51 3.63
N LYS A 77 -3.19 20.41 4.02
CA LYS A 77 -3.72 21.17 5.15
C LYS A 77 -3.33 20.42 6.41
N ASP A 78 -2.84 21.14 7.42
CA ASP A 78 -2.47 20.53 8.70
C ASP A 78 -3.58 19.58 9.18
N GLY A 79 -3.20 18.32 9.39
CA GLY A 79 -4.06 17.23 9.84
C GLY A 79 -3.52 16.63 11.13
N PRO A 80 -4.35 15.96 11.95
CA PRO A 80 -3.90 15.41 13.22
C PRO A 80 -2.88 14.29 13.02
N GLY A 81 -1.77 14.34 13.76
CA GLY A 81 -0.85 13.21 13.95
C GLY A 81 0.18 12.97 12.83
N CYS A 82 0.30 13.88 11.86
CA CYS A 82 1.26 13.74 10.78
C CYS A 82 2.17 14.98 10.64
N THR A 83 3.47 14.73 10.51
CA THR A 83 4.47 15.75 10.21
C THR A 83 4.79 15.76 8.71
N HIS A 84 4.80 16.95 8.11
CA HIS A 84 5.22 17.13 6.73
C HIS A 84 6.75 17.24 6.64
N ALA A 85 7.36 16.42 5.80
CA ALA A 85 8.81 16.33 5.60
C ALA A 85 9.13 16.35 4.10
N GLY A 86 9.30 17.54 3.53
CA GLY A 86 9.58 17.71 2.10
C GLY A 86 8.40 17.26 1.24
N SER A 87 8.60 16.26 0.37
CA SER A 87 7.55 15.70 -0.50
C SER A 87 6.82 14.50 0.12
N TYR A 88 6.99 14.29 1.43
CA TYR A 88 6.38 13.17 2.14
C TYR A 88 5.69 13.64 3.41
N LEU A 89 4.63 12.94 3.76
CA LEU A 89 3.94 13.03 5.03
C LEU A 89 4.32 11.82 5.87
N ARG A 90 4.76 12.05 7.10
CA ARG A 90 5.07 11.01 8.07
C ARG A 90 4.08 11.07 9.23
N CYS A 91 3.34 10.00 9.46
CA CYS A 91 2.39 9.88 10.55
C CYS A 91 2.85 8.80 11.54
N GLU A 92 2.99 9.17 12.81
CA GLU A 92 3.26 8.20 13.87
C GLU A 92 1.91 7.64 14.35
N LEU A 93 1.67 6.35 14.10
CA LEU A 93 0.44 5.66 14.50
C LEU A 93 0.58 4.98 15.86
N GLY A 94 1.81 4.82 16.37
CA GLY A 94 2.08 4.19 17.65
C GLY A 94 2.04 2.66 17.56
N GLY A 95 1.48 2.02 18.58
CA GLY A 95 1.30 0.56 18.60
C GLY A 95 0.06 0.11 17.81
N LEU A 96 0.15 -1.04 17.14
CA LEU A 96 -0.96 -1.65 16.42
C LEU A 96 -1.06 -3.14 16.72
N ASP A 97 -2.10 -3.53 17.44
CA ASP A 97 -2.39 -4.93 17.75
C ASP A 97 -2.69 -5.75 16.49
N ALA A 98 -2.47 -7.06 16.57
CA ALA A 98 -2.82 -7.99 15.51
C ALA A 98 -4.31 -7.86 15.13
N GLY A 99 -4.59 -7.86 13.83
CA GLY A 99 -5.93 -7.68 13.26
C GLY A 99 -6.50 -6.25 13.32
N HIS A 100 -5.85 -5.33 14.04
CA HIS A 100 -6.32 -3.95 14.16
C HIS A 100 -5.89 -3.08 12.99
N ARG A 101 -6.64 -1.99 12.79
CA ARG A 101 -6.37 -1.00 11.75
C ARG A 101 -6.50 0.41 12.30
N VAL A 102 -5.68 1.31 11.77
CA VAL A 102 -5.72 2.74 12.06
C VAL A 102 -5.86 3.49 10.73
N SER A 103 -6.75 4.46 10.70
CA SER A 103 -6.99 5.30 9.53
C SER A 103 -6.60 6.75 9.83
N VAL A 104 -5.89 7.36 8.88
CA VAL A 104 -5.51 8.77 8.90
C VAL A 104 -6.20 9.46 7.75
N ASN A 105 -6.85 10.59 8.02
CA ASN A 105 -7.42 11.45 6.99
C ASN A 105 -6.52 12.67 6.80
N VAL A 106 -6.03 12.86 5.59
CA VAL A 106 -5.14 13.95 5.21
C VAL A 106 -5.89 14.89 4.27
N PRO A 107 -6.36 16.05 4.74
CA PRO A 107 -6.93 17.05 3.85
C PRO A 107 -5.82 17.71 3.03
N MET A 108 -6.00 17.82 1.72
CA MET A 108 -5.05 18.43 0.79
C MET A 108 -5.76 19.41 -0.14
N VAL A 109 -5.16 20.54 -0.45
CA VAL A 109 -5.62 21.46 -1.50
C VAL A 109 -4.99 21.07 -2.83
N VAL A 110 -5.83 20.87 -3.84
CA VAL A 110 -5.40 20.43 -5.17
C VAL A 110 -5.07 21.63 -6.04
N HIS A 111 -3.88 21.70 -6.62
CA HIS A 111 -3.49 22.74 -7.58
C HIS A 111 -3.24 22.16 -8.97
N ARG A 112 -2.92 23.05 -9.91
CA ARG A 112 -2.50 22.69 -11.27
C ARG A 112 -1.16 21.92 -11.24
N PRO A 113 -0.86 21.08 -12.24
CA PRO A 113 -1.59 20.87 -13.50
C PRO A 113 -2.77 19.89 -13.37
N LEU A 114 -3.64 19.91 -14.38
CA LEU A 114 -4.69 18.91 -14.55
C LEU A 114 -4.06 17.59 -15.01
N GLY A 115 -4.78 16.49 -14.80
CA GLY A 115 -4.38 15.17 -15.27
C GLY A 115 -4.22 14.14 -14.15
N ALA A 116 -3.57 13.03 -14.49
CA ALA A 116 -3.37 11.92 -13.56
C ALA A 116 -2.31 12.28 -12.51
N VAL A 117 -2.69 12.15 -11.24
CA VAL A 117 -1.80 12.29 -10.09
C VAL A 117 -1.77 10.98 -9.34
N GLN A 118 -0.57 10.47 -9.09
CA GLN A 118 -0.38 9.23 -8.34
C GLN A 118 -0.02 9.55 -6.89
N LEU A 119 -0.74 8.92 -5.96
CA LEU A 119 -0.45 8.97 -4.53
C LEU A 119 0.07 7.62 -4.09
N ARG A 120 1.16 7.64 -3.33
CA ARG A 120 1.85 6.45 -2.81
C ARG A 120 1.91 6.53 -1.29
N ALA A 121 1.86 5.39 -0.64
CA ALA A 121 2.19 5.29 0.77
C ALA A 121 2.75 3.92 1.11
N SER A 122 3.57 3.89 2.16
CA SER A 122 4.09 2.68 2.78
C SER A 122 4.00 2.84 4.29
N ALA A 123 3.94 1.72 5.00
CA ALA A 123 3.99 1.70 6.45
C ALA A 123 5.16 0.85 6.92
N THR A 124 5.71 1.19 8.07
CA THR A 124 6.74 0.39 8.74
C THR A 124 6.34 0.24 10.19
N GLY A 125 6.46 -0.96 10.75
CA GLY A 125 6.30 -1.23 12.18
C GLY A 125 7.54 -1.92 12.72
N SER A 126 7.56 -2.21 14.01
CA SER A 126 8.63 -2.97 14.66
C SER A 126 8.07 -4.06 15.56
N VAL A 127 8.78 -5.18 15.67
CA VAL A 127 8.54 -6.20 16.70
C VAL A 127 9.83 -6.35 17.49
N GLY A 128 9.86 -5.79 18.70
CA GLY A 128 11.10 -5.67 19.46
C GLY A 128 12.16 -4.88 18.69
N ARG A 129 13.26 -5.54 18.28
CA ARG A 129 14.33 -4.90 17.48
C ARG A 129 14.20 -5.12 15.97
N LEU A 130 13.22 -5.90 15.53
CA LEU A 130 13.04 -6.22 14.12
C LEU A 130 12.13 -5.19 13.48
N SER A 131 12.59 -4.54 12.41
CA SER A 131 11.75 -3.66 11.60
C SER A 131 10.94 -4.51 10.61
N VAL A 132 9.64 -4.24 10.54
CA VAL A 132 8.67 -4.89 9.66
C VAL A 132 8.23 -3.89 8.60
N PRO A 133 8.80 -3.95 7.38
CA PRO A 133 8.32 -3.11 6.28
C PRO A 133 6.97 -3.63 5.77
N GLY A 134 6.01 -2.73 5.63
CA GLY A 134 4.78 -2.97 4.89
C GLY A 134 4.98 -2.77 3.38
N PRO A 135 4.07 -3.31 2.55
CA PRO A 135 4.08 -3.10 1.12
C PRO A 135 3.83 -1.63 0.79
N GLU A 136 4.46 -1.15 -0.27
CA GLU A 136 4.08 0.13 -0.87
C GLU A 136 2.73 -0.04 -1.59
N THR A 137 1.83 0.90 -1.36
CA THR A 137 0.55 1.01 -2.05
C THR A 137 0.50 2.30 -2.84
N ALA A 138 -0.10 2.24 -4.03
CA ALA A 138 -0.30 3.40 -4.87
C ALA A 138 -1.72 3.40 -5.44
N PHE A 139 -2.30 4.59 -5.58
CA PHE A 139 -3.52 4.81 -6.33
C PHE A 139 -3.42 6.11 -7.12
N GLN A 140 -4.32 6.30 -8.08
CA GLN A 140 -4.32 7.47 -8.95
C GLN A 140 -5.66 8.20 -8.91
N VAL A 141 -5.60 9.52 -9.07
CA VAL A 141 -6.75 10.40 -9.23
C VAL A 141 -6.56 11.25 -10.48
N PHE A 142 -7.65 11.75 -11.06
CA PHE A 142 -7.59 12.59 -12.25
C PHE A 142 -8.07 14.00 -11.94
N VAL A 143 -7.13 14.93 -11.75
CA VAL A 143 -7.43 16.33 -11.43
C VAL A 143 -8.11 17.01 -12.60
N VAL A 144 -9.24 17.68 -12.34
CA VAL A 144 -10.05 18.39 -13.34
C VAL A 144 -10.12 19.89 -13.05
N ALA A 145 -10.35 20.68 -14.11
CA ALA A 145 -10.57 22.11 -13.96
C ALA A 145 -11.90 22.39 -13.26
N ARG A 146 -11.94 23.52 -12.55
CA ARG A 146 -13.19 24.12 -12.09
C ARG A 146 -13.93 24.64 -13.33
N ARG A 147 -15.12 24.11 -13.59
CA ARG A 147 -16.00 24.58 -14.67
C ARG A 147 -16.57 25.95 -14.34
#